data_AF-A0A2E0PVR4-F1
#
_entry.id   AF-A0A2E0PVR4-F1
#
_cell.length_a   1.000
_cell.length_b   1.000
_cell.length_c   1.000
_cell.angle_alpha   90.00
_cell.angle_beta   90.00
_cell.angle_gamma   90.00
#
_symmetry.space_group_name_H-M   'P 1'
#
loop_
_entity.id
_entity.type
_entity.pdbx_description
1 polymer ?
#
loop_
_entity_poly.entity_id
_entity_poly.type
_entity_poly.pdbx_seq_one_letter_code
_entity_poly.pdbx_strand_id
1 'polypeptide(L)'
;MNHKNINKTKNIIYFLSYCGLLPFVITLLVSILGSKELNSYSIIMFVSYGAVIIGFIGAVHWGFLLESKPIKRKGLLLSISVLPSLIGWFALIIPTPVALLILCITYPLLFIYERYSTLNTLLPRWYMLMRLKLTIIVTILIFTALNAVCYMDV
;
A
#
# COMPACT_ATOMS: atom_id res chain seq x y z
N MET A 1 -4.64 -23.27 18.37
CA MET A 1 -5.02 -23.45 16.94
C MET A 1 -4.17 -24.55 16.33
N ASN A 2 -4.75 -25.50 15.59
CA ASN A 2 -4.01 -26.58 14.92
C ASN A 2 -3.15 -26.05 13.76
N HIS A 3 -1.95 -26.58 13.54
CA HIS A 3 -0.99 -26.15 12.50
C HIS A 3 -1.61 -26.09 11.09
N LYS A 4 -2.53 -27.01 10.78
CA LYS A 4 -3.23 -27.06 9.49
C LYS A 4 -4.08 -25.80 9.22
N ASN A 5 -4.71 -25.23 10.25
CA ASN A 5 -5.54 -24.03 10.12
C ASN A 5 -4.69 -22.77 9.90
N ILE A 6 -3.53 -22.68 10.57
CA ILE A 6 -2.61 -21.55 10.42
C ILE A 6 -2.09 -21.46 8.98
N ASN A 7 -1.74 -22.59 8.37
CA ASN A 7 -1.25 -22.61 6.98
C ASN A 7 -2.37 -22.26 5.98
N LYS A 8 -3.60 -22.71 6.23
CA LYS A 8 -4.75 -22.33 5.39
C LYS A 8 -4.98 -20.82 5.43
N THR A 9 -5.00 -20.21 6.62
CA THR A 9 -5.17 -18.76 6.77
C THR A 9 -4.05 -17.97 6.11
N LYS A 10 -2.78 -18.40 6.28
CA LYS A 10 -1.64 -17.77 5.60
C LYS A 10 -1.82 -17.76 4.08
N ASN A 11 -2.18 -18.90 3.48
CA ASN A 11 -2.36 -18.99 2.05
C ASN A 11 -3.46 -18.07 1.52
N ILE A 12 -4.56 -17.93 2.26
CA ILE A 12 -5.64 -16.98 1.93
C ILE A 12 -5.12 -15.55 1.97
N ILE A 13 -4.37 -15.18 3.01
CA ILE A 13 -3.80 -13.84 3.15
C ILE A 13 -2.82 -13.54 2.00
N TYR A 14 -1.94 -14.48 1.66
CA TYR A 14 -1.05 -14.34 0.50
C TYR A 14 -1.84 -14.14 -0.78
N PHE A 15 -2.82 -15.01 -1.05
CA PHE A 15 -3.63 -14.94 -2.26
C PHE A 15 -4.33 -13.57 -2.39
N LEU A 16 -5.04 -13.14 -1.35
CA LEU A 16 -5.74 -11.85 -1.34
C LEU A 16 -4.77 -10.67 -1.51
N SER A 17 -3.60 -10.72 -0.87
CA SER A 17 -2.61 -9.65 -0.95
C SER A 17 -2.00 -9.52 -2.34
N TYR A 18 -1.74 -10.64 -3.03
CA TYR A 18 -1.26 -10.62 -4.41
C TYR A 18 -2.37 -10.28 -5.42
N CYS A 19 -3.61 -10.73 -5.20
CA CYS A 19 -4.76 -10.27 -5.99
C CYS A 19 -4.94 -8.75 -5.87
N GLY A 20 -4.59 -8.17 -4.73
CA GLY A 20 -4.55 -6.73 -4.55
C GLY A 20 -3.61 -5.97 -5.50
N LEU A 21 -2.68 -6.64 -6.21
CA LEU A 21 -1.87 -6.02 -7.26
C LEU A 21 -2.62 -5.86 -8.59
N LEU A 22 -3.70 -6.61 -8.81
CA LEU A 22 -4.41 -6.62 -10.10
C LEU A 22 -4.89 -5.23 -10.51
N PRO A 23 -5.54 -4.42 -9.65
CA PRO A 23 -6.00 -3.11 -10.09
C PRO A 23 -4.85 -2.18 -10.47
N PHE A 24 -3.69 -2.24 -9.80
CA PHE A 24 -2.50 -1.48 -10.22
C PHE A 24 -2.01 -1.90 -11.61
N VAL A 25 -1.87 -3.20 -11.84
CA VAL A 25 -1.36 -3.71 -13.13
C VAL A 25 -2.34 -3.38 -14.26
N ILE A 26 -3.64 -3.62 -14.05
CA ILE A 26 -4.67 -3.37 -15.06
C ILE A 26 -4.73 -1.88 -15.41
N THR A 27 -4.81 -1.00 -14.40
CA THR A 27 -4.91 0.44 -14.65
C THR A 27 -3.64 1.02 -15.27
N LEU A 28 -2.46 0.52 -14.90
CA LEU A 28 -1.19 0.90 -15.55
C LEU A 28 -1.10 0.43 -17.02
N LEU A 29 -1.56 -0.79 -17.31
CA LEU A 29 -1.57 -1.27 -18.70
C LEU A 29 -2.53 -0.45 -19.56
N VAL A 30 -3.70 -0.10 -19.03
CA VAL A 30 -4.66 0.78 -19.72
C VAL A 30 -4.08 2.17 -19.91
N SER A 31 -3.31 2.70 -18.95
CA SER A 31 -2.69 4.01 -19.11
C SER A 31 -1.59 4.05 -20.17
N ILE A 32 -0.89 2.93 -20.41
CA ILE A 32 0.20 2.88 -21.40
C ILE A 32 -0.32 2.51 -22.79
N LEU A 33 -1.29 1.59 -22.88
CA LEU A 33 -1.75 0.99 -24.14
C LEU A 33 -3.10 1.52 -24.62
N GLY A 34 -3.85 2.20 -23.74
CA GLY A 34 -5.21 2.67 -24.02
C GLY A 34 -5.27 3.94 -24.87
N SER A 35 -6.48 4.33 -25.24
CA SER A 35 -6.74 5.62 -25.88
C SER A 35 -6.47 6.78 -24.92
N LYS A 36 -6.25 7.99 -25.46
CA LYS A 36 -5.95 9.19 -24.67
C LYS A 36 -7.02 9.49 -23.60
N GLU A 37 -8.28 9.23 -23.90
CA GLU A 37 -9.41 9.41 -22.96
C GLU A 37 -9.38 8.38 -21.83
N LEU A 38 -9.16 7.10 -22.14
CA LEU A 38 -9.06 6.03 -21.14
C LEU A 38 -7.83 6.21 -20.23
N ASN A 39 -6.77 6.81 -20.77
CA ASN A 39 -5.54 7.07 -20.05
C ASN A 39 -5.76 7.96 -18.81
N SER A 40 -6.42 9.11 -18.96
CA SER A 40 -6.67 10.02 -17.84
C SER A 40 -7.50 9.36 -16.73
N TYR A 41 -8.55 8.62 -17.07
CA TYR A 41 -9.34 7.87 -16.08
C TYR A 41 -8.53 6.77 -15.40
N SER A 42 -7.72 6.03 -16.17
CA SER A 42 -6.92 4.91 -15.64
C SER A 42 -5.88 5.38 -14.63
N ILE A 43 -5.23 6.52 -14.85
CA ILE A 43 -4.26 7.08 -13.89
C ILE A 43 -4.95 7.56 -12.61
N ILE A 44 -6.11 8.20 -12.71
CA ILE A 44 -6.89 8.58 -11.54
C ILE A 44 -7.29 7.33 -10.75
N MET A 45 -7.74 6.25 -11.42
CA MET A 45 -8.04 4.97 -10.79
C MET A 45 -6.80 4.36 -10.12
N PHE A 46 -5.64 4.42 -10.77
CA PHE A 46 -4.37 3.93 -10.24
C PHE A 46 -3.99 4.65 -8.93
N VAL A 47 -4.02 5.99 -8.92
CA VAL A 47 -3.73 6.80 -7.74
C VAL A 47 -4.76 6.57 -6.63
N SER A 48 -6.04 6.53 -6.99
CA SER A 48 -7.16 6.29 -6.06
C SER A 48 -7.03 4.94 -5.36
N TYR A 49 -6.73 3.90 -6.12
CA TYR A 49 -6.49 2.58 -5.56
C TYR A 49 -5.22 2.53 -4.70
N GLY A 50 -4.17 3.24 -5.13
CA GLY A 50 -2.96 3.47 -4.34
C GLY A 50 -3.24 4.04 -2.95
N ALA A 51 -4.09 5.06 -2.88
CA ALA A 51 -4.52 5.67 -1.61
C ALA A 51 -5.31 4.68 -0.73
N VAL A 52 -6.25 3.93 -1.31
CA VAL A 52 -7.04 2.92 -0.60
C VAL A 52 -6.15 1.87 0.06
N ILE A 53 -5.16 1.35 -0.67
CA ILE A 53 -4.25 0.32 -0.15
C ILE A 53 -3.36 0.86 0.98
N ILE A 54 -2.87 2.10 0.89
CA ILE A 54 -2.14 2.72 1.99
C ILE A 54 -3.02 2.85 3.25
N GLY A 55 -4.29 3.26 3.08
CA GLY A 55 -5.27 3.30 4.18
C GLY A 55 -5.52 1.92 4.80
N PHE A 56 -5.66 0.88 3.97
CA PHE A 56 -5.83 -0.50 4.41
C PHE A 56 -4.64 -0.99 5.25
N ILE A 57 -3.41 -0.64 4.86
CA ILE A 57 -2.20 -0.98 5.63
C ILE A 57 -2.24 -0.35 7.03
N GLY A 58 -2.65 0.92 7.13
CA GLY A 58 -2.84 1.60 8.41
C GLY A 58 -3.87 0.88 9.30
N ALA A 59 -4.99 0.45 8.72
CA ALA A 59 -6.02 -0.32 9.44
C ALA A 59 -5.51 -1.68 9.97
N VAL A 60 -4.60 -2.34 9.25
CA VAL A 60 -3.96 -3.58 9.74
C VAL A 60 -3.20 -3.33 11.05
N HIS A 61 -2.52 -2.19 11.19
CA HIS A 61 -1.81 -1.85 12.44
C HIS A 61 -2.76 -1.74 13.62
N TRP A 62 -3.95 -1.14 13.43
CA TRP A 62 -4.99 -1.12 14.46
C TRP A 62 -5.38 -2.53 14.89
N GLY A 63 -5.60 -3.45 13.95
CA GLY A 63 -5.96 -4.84 14.27
C GLY A 63 -4.95 -5.50 15.21
N PHE A 64 -3.65 -5.44 14.88
CA PHE A 64 -2.59 -6.00 15.72
C PHE A 64 -2.40 -5.25 17.05
N LEU A 65 -2.53 -3.92 17.04
CA LEU A 65 -2.41 -3.11 18.25
C LEU A 65 -3.56 -3.40 19.20
N LEU A 66 -4.81 -3.53 18.74
CA LEU A 66 -5.96 -3.79 19.60
C LEU A 66 -5.83 -5.13 20.34
N GLU A 67 -5.38 -6.18 19.66
CA GLU A 67 -5.14 -7.51 20.26
C GLU A 67 -3.83 -7.60 21.06
N SER A 68 -2.97 -6.59 21.01
CA SER A 68 -1.68 -6.63 21.71
C SER A 68 -1.86 -6.56 23.23
N LYS A 69 -0.98 -7.26 23.95
CA LYS A 69 -0.69 -6.98 25.37
C LYS A 69 -0.35 -5.49 25.57
N PRO A 70 -0.40 -4.96 26.81
CA PRO A 70 -0.04 -3.57 27.08
C PRO A 70 1.35 -3.25 26.53
N ILE A 71 1.43 -2.24 25.66
CA ILE A 71 2.67 -1.75 25.04
C ILE A 71 2.79 -0.26 25.34
N LYS A 72 4.01 0.17 25.64
CA LYS A 72 4.33 1.59 25.86
C LYS A 72 3.96 2.39 24.62
N ARG A 73 3.26 3.52 24.79
CA ARG A 73 2.81 4.42 23.70
C ARG A 73 1.81 3.78 22.72
N LYS A 74 1.02 2.76 23.13
CA LYS A 74 -0.04 2.16 22.29
C LYS A 74 -0.99 3.21 21.67
N GLY A 75 -1.41 4.22 22.43
CA GLY A 75 -2.23 5.32 21.92
C GLY A 75 -1.57 6.10 20.78
N LEU A 76 -0.28 6.43 20.90
CA LEU A 76 0.48 7.10 19.85
C LEU A 76 0.59 6.24 18.58
N LEU A 77 0.82 4.92 18.73
CA LEU A 77 0.90 4.02 17.59
C LEU A 77 -0.44 3.93 16.85
N LEU A 78 -1.55 3.84 17.59
CA LEU A 78 -2.90 3.91 17.02
C LEU A 78 -3.12 5.22 16.25
N SER A 79 -2.71 6.36 16.82
CA SER A 79 -2.81 7.66 16.13
C SER A 79 -1.96 7.71 14.86
N ILE A 80 -0.72 7.19 14.89
CA ILE A 80 0.18 7.16 13.73
C ILE A 80 -0.39 6.29 12.61
N SER A 81 -1.09 5.19 12.93
CA SER A 81 -1.73 4.32 11.94
C SER A 81 -2.84 4.99 11.11
N VAL A 82 -3.28 6.20 11.50
CA VAL A 82 -4.21 7.02 10.70
C VAL A 82 -3.48 7.80 9.60
N LEU A 83 -2.20 8.16 9.80
CA LEU A 83 -1.42 8.94 8.85
C LEU A 83 -1.41 8.36 7.42
N PRO A 84 -1.28 7.03 7.21
CA PRO A 84 -1.38 6.43 5.88
C PRO A 84 -2.67 6.81 5.14
N SER A 85 -3.83 6.74 5.79
CA SER A 85 -5.11 7.11 5.17
C SER A 85 -5.21 8.59 4.84
N LEU A 86 -4.67 9.47 5.69
CA LEU A 86 -4.63 10.91 5.44
C LEU A 86 -3.72 11.23 4.27
N ILE A 87 -2.52 10.64 4.21
CA ILE A 87 -1.60 10.80 3.07
C ILE A 87 -2.26 10.34 1.77
N GLY A 88 -2.92 9.19 1.80
CA GLY A 88 -3.68 8.67 0.66
C GLY A 88 -4.76 9.65 0.20
N TRP A 89 -5.58 10.15 1.12
CA TRP A 89 -6.63 11.12 0.81
C TRP A 89 -6.08 12.44 0.25
N PHE A 90 -5.01 12.99 0.84
CA PHE A 90 -4.34 14.18 0.33
C PHE A 90 -3.78 13.98 -1.08
N ALA A 91 -3.26 12.78 -1.40
CA ALA A 91 -2.77 12.47 -2.74
C ALA A 91 -3.87 12.52 -3.82
N LEU A 92 -5.16 12.43 -3.44
CA LEU A 92 -6.27 12.48 -4.41
C LEU A 92 -6.69 13.88 -4.85
N ILE A 93 -6.27 14.92 -4.11
CA ILE A 93 -6.70 16.31 -4.33
C ILE A 93 -5.59 17.21 -4.87
N ILE A 94 -4.44 16.62 -5.22
CA ILE A 94 -3.26 17.33 -5.75
C ILE A 94 -2.95 16.87 -7.18
N PRO A 95 -2.08 17.57 -7.92
CA PRO A 95 -1.70 17.16 -9.27
C PRO A 95 -1.11 15.75 -9.32
N THR A 96 -1.52 14.99 -10.34
CA THR A 96 -1.19 13.57 -10.54
C THR A 96 0.30 13.24 -10.43
N PRO A 97 1.25 13.97 -11.04
CA PRO A 97 2.68 13.67 -10.89
C PRO A 97 3.14 13.76 -9.42
N VAL A 98 2.62 14.75 -8.69
CA VAL A 98 2.94 14.95 -7.27
C VAL A 98 2.31 13.84 -6.42
N ALA A 99 1.06 13.45 -6.71
CA ALA A 99 0.39 12.33 -6.06
C ALA A 99 1.18 11.03 -6.21
N LEU A 100 1.60 10.69 -7.44
CA LEU A 100 2.41 9.50 -7.72
C LEU A 100 3.76 9.55 -7.00
N LEU A 101 4.42 10.70 -6.94
CA LEU A 101 5.67 10.87 -6.17
C LEU A 101 5.44 10.64 -4.67
N ILE A 102 4.40 11.23 -4.08
CA ILE A 102 4.04 11.03 -2.67
C ILE A 102 3.77 9.55 -2.39
N LEU A 103 2.96 8.89 -3.23
CA LEU A 103 2.68 7.46 -3.07
C LEU A 103 3.96 6.63 -3.21
N CYS A 104 4.81 6.91 -4.19
CA CYS A 104 6.07 6.21 -4.44
C CYS A 104 7.00 6.25 -3.22
N ILE A 105 7.01 7.34 -2.46
CA ILE A 105 7.80 7.51 -1.24
C ILE A 105 7.10 6.87 -0.04
N THR A 106 5.77 6.99 0.04
CA THR A 106 4.99 6.57 1.21
C THR A 106 5.02 5.05 1.41
N TYR A 107 4.92 4.25 0.34
CA TYR A 107 4.95 2.79 0.44
C TYR A 107 6.24 2.25 1.10
N PRO A 108 7.45 2.63 0.64
CA PRO A 108 8.70 2.28 1.32
C PRO A 108 8.81 2.84 2.74
N LEU A 109 8.46 4.11 2.96
CA LEU A 109 8.54 4.73 4.29
C LEU A 109 7.65 4.01 5.30
N LEU A 110 6.44 3.62 4.90
CA LEU A 110 5.53 2.89 5.76
C LEU A 110 6.09 1.50 6.12
N PHE A 111 6.72 0.80 5.17
CA PHE A 111 7.39 -0.47 5.45
C PHE A 111 8.60 -0.29 6.39
N ILE A 112 9.40 0.75 6.20
CA ILE A 112 10.52 1.10 7.09
C ILE A 112 9.98 1.38 8.50
N TYR A 113 8.92 2.17 8.62
CA TYR A 113 8.24 2.40 9.88
C TYR A 113 7.74 1.10 10.54
N GLU A 114 7.10 0.21 9.79
CA GLU A 114 6.68 -1.11 10.28
C GLU A 114 7.88 -1.90 10.83
N ARG A 115 9.03 -1.84 10.15
CA ARG A 115 10.25 -2.58 10.48
C ARG A 115 10.97 -2.07 11.73
N TYR A 116 11.01 -0.76 11.94
CA TYR A 116 11.77 -0.14 13.03
C TYR A 116 10.91 0.27 14.23
N SER A 117 9.58 0.25 14.11
CA SER A 117 8.69 0.47 15.24
C SER A 117 8.45 -0.81 16.06
N THR A 118 7.80 -0.65 17.20
CA THR A 118 7.30 -1.76 18.02
C THR A 118 6.26 -2.62 17.29
N LEU A 119 5.78 -2.23 16.10
CA LEU A 119 4.92 -3.08 15.27
C LEU A 119 5.65 -4.31 14.76
N ASN A 120 6.97 -4.24 14.53
CA ASN A 120 7.76 -5.40 14.06
C ASN A 120 7.76 -6.58 15.06
N THR A 121 7.46 -6.34 16.35
CA THR A 121 7.32 -7.43 17.34
C THR A 121 5.92 -8.03 17.36
N LEU A 122 4.93 -7.32 16.83
CA LEU A 122 3.53 -7.76 16.71
C LEU A 122 3.26 -8.46 15.38
N LEU A 123 3.87 -7.97 14.32
CA LEU A 123 3.66 -8.46 12.97
C LEU A 123 4.43 -9.78 12.74
N PRO A 124 3.76 -10.85 12.26
CA PRO A 124 4.45 -12.10 11.98
C PRO A 124 5.54 -11.94 10.91
N ARG A 125 6.67 -12.64 11.08
CA ARG A 125 7.81 -12.56 10.13
C ARG A 125 7.41 -12.88 8.68
N TRP A 126 6.52 -13.84 8.47
CA TRP A 126 6.03 -14.20 7.13
C TRP A 126 5.23 -13.06 6.48
N TYR A 127 4.46 -12.31 7.28
CA TYR A 127 3.71 -11.14 6.84
C TYR A 127 4.67 -10.02 6.44
N MET A 128 5.70 -9.75 7.26
CA MET A 128 6.73 -8.74 6.94
C MET A 128 7.48 -9.06 5.64
N LEU A 129 7.81 -10.33 5.38
CA LEU A 129 8.44 -10.74 4.12
C LEU A 129 7.49 -10.58 2.91
N MET A 130 6.20 -10.87 3.10
CA MET A 130 5.18 -10.62 2.07
C MET A 130 5.05 -9.13 1.77
N ARG A 131 4.96 -8.30 2.83
CA ARG A 131 4.88 -6.84 2.72
C ARG A 131 6.08 -6.25 1.99
N LEU A 132 7.30 -6.72 2.27
CA LEU A 132 8.48 -6.28 1.55
C LEU A 132 8.34 -6.50 0.03
N LYS A 133 7.95 -7.71 -0.39
CA LYS A 133 7.76 -8.04 -1.80
C LYS A 133 6.70 -7.17 -2.46
N LEU A 134 5.54 -7.02 -1.81
CA LEU A 134 4.44 -6.19 -2.32
C LEU A 134 4.83 -4.72 -2.40
N THR A 135 5.52 -4.18 -1.38
CA THR A 135 6.03 -2.80 -1.38
C THR A 135 6.99 -2.58 -2.53
N ILE A 136 7.93 -3.50 -2.79
CA ILE A 136 8.85 -3.39 -3.93
C ILE A 136 8.07 -3.37 -5.24
N ILE A 137 7.15 -4.32 -5.45
CA ILE A 137 6.37 -4.41 -6.70
C ILE A 137 5.53 -3.14 -6.90
N VAL A 138 4.78 -2.71 -5.89
CA VAL A 138 3.92 -1.52 -5.98
C VAL A 138 4.76 -0.25 -6.20
N THR A 139 5.91 -0.12 -5.55
CA THR A 139 6.80 1.04 -5.75
C THR A 139 7.31 1.09 -7.19
N ILE A 140 7.69 -0.06 -7.78
CA ILE A 140 8.08 -0.13 -9.19
C ILE A 140 6.91 0.28 -10.10
N LEU A 141 5.70 -0.25 -9.84
CA LEU A 141 4.50 0.10 -10.63
C LEU A 141 4.18 1.61 -10.57
N ILE A 142 4.27 2.22 -9.38
CA ILE A 142 4.04 3.66 -9.21
C ILE A 142 5.14 4.45 -9.94
N PHE A 143 6.40 4.04 -9.83
CA PHE A 143 7.50 4.70 -10.53
C PHE A 143 7.32 4.62 -12.05
N THR A 144 6.88 3.48 -12.59
CA THR A 144 6.58 3.36 -14.02
C THR A 144 5.41 4.25 -14.45
N ALA A 145 4.36 4.35 -13.62
CA ALA A 145 3.24 5.26 -13.88
C ALA A 145 3.70 6.73 -13.87
N LEU A 146 4.54 7.11 -12.92
CA LEU A 146 5.10 8.46 -12.81
C LEU A 146 5.89 8.84 -14.06
N ASN A 147 6.77 7.95 -14.53
CA ASN A 147 7.53 8.20 -15.76
C ASN A 147 6.60 8.31 -16.97
N ALA A 148 5.63 7.41 -17.11
CA ALA A 148 4.68 7.45 -18.22
C ALA A 148 3.92 8.78 -18.27
N VAL A 149 3.43 9.28 -17.12
CA VAL A 149 2.74 10.57 -17.04
C VAL A 149 3.67 11.72 -17.42
N CYS A 150 4.88 11.77 -16.84
CA CYS A 150 5.84 12.84 -17.14
C CYS A 150 6.28 12.87 -18.61
N TYR A 151 6.37 11.73 -19.31
CA TYR A 151 6.70 11.68 -20.73
C TYR A 151 5.55 12.14 -21.63
N MET A 152 4.29 11.99 -21.20
CA MET A 152 3.12 12.39 -21.98
C MET A 152 2.77 13.88 -21.85
N ASP A 153 3.28 14.53 -20.79
CA ASP A 153 3.08 15.96 -20.52
C ASP A 153 4.18 16.85 -21.14
N VAL A 154 5.22 16.27 -21.75
CA VAL A 154 6.30 16.95 -22.51
C VAL A 154 6.04 16.83 -24.01
#